data_AF-A0A3D4QBE3-F1
#
_entry.id   AF-A0A3D4QBE3-F1
#
_cell.length_a   1.000
_cell.length_b   1.000
_cell.length_c   1.000
_cell.angle_alpha   90.00
_cell.angle_beta   90.00
_cell.angle_gamma   90.00
#
_symmetry.space_group_name_H-M   'P 1'
#
loop_
_entity.id
_entity.type
_entity.pdbx_description
1 polymer ?
#
loop_
_entity_poly.entity_id
_entity_poly.type
_entity_poly.pdbx_seq_one_letter_code
_entity_poly.pdbx_strand_id
1 'polypeptide(L)'
;AMASEDNAITAATAFMTTNLAAAVATVTTMIFTWIRYGKPDVSMTFNGALAGLVAITAPCDCVTPVGAFFIGLVAGILVVLSVEFFDNKAKIDDPVGAVSVHMMNGMWGTLAVGLFSTGADGVPVGLFYGGGFAQLGVQALGVVCIAAYTLITMFIVFKVIDKTIGLRVPAKIEIEGLDIHEHGLTSAYSGFSITDVTDMTVEANENTDLGEPDYMNASETQKSAAVKVVEAPEGTATATSASVPAPYITDMHKVSIICRLSSFDALKRALNTLGVTGMTVTQVMGSGLQRGSQEKYRGVTVDSTLIPKIKVEVIVSKIPVDHVIETAKKSLYTGHIGDGKIFVYNVMRAVKVRTGEENYDAIQDVE
;
A
#
# COMPACT_ATOMS: atom_id res chain seq x y z
N ALA A 1 -17.49 25.40 -30.71
CA ALA A 1 -17.15 23.97 -30.89
C ALA A 1 -18.34 23.08 -31.26
N MET A 2 -19.55 23.61 -31.50
CA MET A 2 -20.70 22.85 -32.04
C MET A 2 -21.41 23.73 -33.07
N ALA A 3 -20.79 23.87 -34.26
CA ALA A 3 -21.25 24.82 -35.28
C ALA A 3 -22.49 24.33 -36.07
N SER A 4 -22.82 23.04 -35.97
CA SER A 4 -23.98 22.41 -36.60
C SER A 4 -24.64 21.42 -35.63
N GLU A 5 -25.89 21.07 -35.93
CA GLU A 5 -26.65 20.04 -35.20
C GLU A 5 -25.95 18.67 -35.27
N ASP A 6 -25.44 18.28 -36.44
CA ASP A 6 -24.71 17.02 -36.62
C ASP A 6 -23.44 16.95 -35.75
N ASN A 7 -22.72 18.06 -35.63
CA ASN A 7 -21.54 18.14 -34.75
C ASN A 7 -21.93 18.02 -33.28
N ALA A 8 -23.10 18.54 -32.88
CA ALA A 8 -23.61 18.41 -31.52
C ALA A 8 -24.03 16.97 -31.21
N ILE A 9 -24.67 16.28 -32.16
CA ILE A 9 -25.09 14.88 -32.02
C ILE A 9 -23.87 13.95 -31.93
N THR A 10 -22.86 14.17 -32.76
CA THR A 10 -21.62 13.38 -32.75
C THR A 10 -20.87 13.56 -31.43
N ALA A 11 -20.74 14.80 -30.95
CA ALA A 11 -20.14 15.08 -29.64
C ALA A 11 -20.93 14.45 -28.48
N ALA A 12 -22.25 14.52 -28.50
CA ALA A 12 -23.11 13.89 -27.49
C ALA A 12 -22.97 12.36 -27.51
N THR A 13 -22.87 11.76 -28.70
CA THR A 13 -22.63 10.32 -28.87
C THR A 13 -21.29 9.93 -28.26
N ALA A 14 -20.21 10.63 -28.62
CA ALA A 14 -18.88 10.39 -28.07
C ALA A 14 -18.84 10.53 -26.55
N PHE A 15 -19.51 11.53 -25.98
CA PHE A 15 -19.62 11.69 -24.53
C PHE A 15 -20.33 10.51 -23.87
N MET A 16 -21.47 10.09 -24.42
CA MET A 16 -22.26 8.99 -23.87
C MET A 16 -21.55 7.64 -23.98
N THR A 17 -21.00 7.31 -25.14
CA THR A 17 -20.27 6.05 -25.36
C THR A 17 -19.02 5.98 -24.50
N THR A 18 -18.28 7.08 -24.37
CA THR A 18 -17.06 7.15 -23.55
C THR A 18 -17.33 6.88 -22.08
N ASN A 19 -18.33 7.57 -21.50
CA ASN A 19 -18.71 7.36 -20.09
C ASN A 19 -19.25 5.95 -19.87
N LEU A 20 -20.09 5.45 -20.79
CA LEU A 20 -20.70 4.14 -20.65
C LEU A 20 -19.66 3.01 -20.71
N ALA A 21 -18.72 3.05 -21.66
CA ALA A 21 -17.67 2.04 -21.76
C ALA A 21 -16.76 2.02 -20.53
N ALA A 22 -16.40 3.19 -19.99
CA ALA A 22 -15.63 3.31 -18.75
C ALA A 22 -16.38 2.70 -17.56
N ALA A 23 -17.65 3.04 -17.37
CA ALA A 23 -18.47 2.52 -16.28
C ALA A 23 -18.63 1.00 -16.36
N VAL A 24 -18.91 0.47 -17.56
CA VAL A 24 -19.06 -0.98 -17.78
C VAL A 24 -17.75 -1.71 -17.55
N ALA A 25 -16.63 -1.20 -18.04
CA ALA A 25 -15.32 -1.80 -17.84
C ALA A 25 -14.93 -1.81 -16.35
N THR A 26 -15.23 -0.75 -15.61
CA THR A 26 -15.01 -0.66 -14.16
C THR A 26 -15.77 -1.75 -13.41
N VAL A 27 -17.09 -1.82 -13.61
CA VAL A 27 -17.95 -2.82 -12.94
C VAL A 27 -17.56 -4.23 -13.36
N THR A 28 -17.28 -4.45 -14.65
CA THR A 28 -16.84 -5.75 -15.17
C THR A 28 -15.53 -6.19 -14.52
N THR A 29 -14.55 -5.30 -14.41
CA THR A 29 -13.24 -5.59 -13.78
C THR A 29 -13.41 -5.91 -12.31
N MET A 30 -14.21 -5.12 -11.58
CA MET A 30 -14.51 -5.37 -10.17
C MET A 30 -15.15 -6.75 -9.98
N ILE A 31 -16.20 -7.08 -10.74
CA ILE A 31 -16.86 -8.39 -10.66
C ILE A 31 -15.90 -9.51 -11.04
N PHE A 32 -15.13 -9.33 -12.12
CA PHE A 32 -14.21 -10.35 -12.61
C PHE A 32 -13.10 -10.66 -11.60
N THR A 33 -12.48 -9.63 -11.01
CA THR A 33 -11.47 -9.79 -9.96
C THR A 33 -12.07 -10.41 -8.69
N TRP A 34 -13.29 -10.04 -8.33
CA TRP A 34 -13.99 -10.65 -7.20
C TRP A 34 -14.22 -12.15 -7.40
N ILE A 35 -14.68 -12.57 -8.58
CA ILE A 35 -14.87 -13.98 -8.93
C ILE A 35 -13.52 -14.71 -8.98
N ARG A 36 -12.49 -14.08 -9.56
CA ARG A 36 -11.20 -14.72 -9.83
C ARG A 36 -10.31 -14.83 -8.58
N TYR A 37 -10.31 -13.81 -7.73
CA TYR A 37 -9.41 -13.68 -6.58
C TYR A 37 -10.12 -13.81 -5.23
N GLY A 38 -11.45 -13.84 -5.21
CA GLY A 38 -12.28 -13.94 -3.99
C GLY A 38 -12.59 -12.59 -3.33
N LYS A 39 -11.91 -11.51 -3.73
CA LYS A 39 -12.13 -10.13 -3.27
C LYS A 39 -11.99 -9.16 -4.45
N PRO A 40 -12.71 -8.02 -4.45
CA PRO A 40 -12.55 -7.00 -5.48
C PRO A 40 -11.17 -6.34 -5.34
N ASP A 41 -10.41 -6.27 -6.43
CA ASP A 41 -9.11 -5.59 -6.46
C ASP A 41 -9.33 -4.12 -6.86
N VAL A 42 -9.07 -3.19 -5.94
CA VAL A 42 -9.32 -1.75 -6.12
C VAL A 42 -8.40 -1.17 -7.20
N SER A 43 -7.11 -1.51 -7.16
CA SER A 43 -6.12 -1.02 -8.13
C SER A 43 -6.47 -1.48 -9.54
N MET A 44 -6.81 -2.75 -9.69
CA MET A 44 -7.24 -3.32 -10.96
C MET A 44 -8.57 -2.75 -11.42
N THR A 45 -9.51 -2.47 -10.52
CA THR A 45 -10.80 -1.85 -10.86
C THR A 45 -10.61 -0.45 -11.47
N PHE A 46 -9.70 0.36 -10.93
CA PHE A 46 -9.34 1.64 -11.53
C PHE A 46 -8.64 1.48 -12.89
N ASN A 47 -7.76 0.49 -13.04
CA ASN A 47 -7.21 0.13 -14.35
C ASN A 47 -8.30 -0.34 -15.34
N GLY A 48 -9.37 -0.96 -14.84
CA GLY A 48 -10.58 -1.30 -15.59
C GLY A 48 -11.29 -0.08 -16.16
N ALA A 49 -11.44 0.98 -15.36
CA ALA A 49 -12.01 2.25 -15.82
C ALA A 49 -11.18 2.84 -16.97
N LEU A 50 -9.85 2.89 -16.80
CA LEU A 50 -8.92 3.36 -17.83
C LEU A 50 -8.97 2.48 -19.09
N ALA A 51 -9.02 1.16 -18.94
CA ALA A 51 -9.12 0.23 -20.06
C ALA A 51 -10.38 0.46 -20.90
N GLY A 52 -11.53 0.73 -20.26
CA GLY A 52 -12.76 1.09 -20.95
C GLY A 52 -12.65 2.41 -21.73
N LEU A 53 -12.04 3.44 -21.13
CA LEU A 53 -11.77 4.72 -21.78
C LEU A 53 -10.81 4.56 -22.98
N VAL A 54 -9.76 3.76 -22.83
CA VAL A 54 -8.83 3.48 -23.94
C VAL A 54 -9.55 2.72 -25.06
N ALA A 55 -10.30 1.66 -24.73
CA ALA A 55 -10.96 0.83 -25.73
C ALA A 55 -12.03 1.58 -26.53
N ILE A 56 -12.73 2.55 -25.92
CA ILE A 56 -13.74 3.33 -26.64
C ILE A 56 -13.16 4.52 -27.41
N THR A 57 -11.88 4.88 -27.21
CA THR A 57 -11.28 6.09 -27.80
C THR A 57 -11.37 6.13 -29.32
N ALA A 58 -11.05 5.02 -30.01
CA ALA A 58 -11.14 4.96 -31.47
C ALA A 58 -12.59 4.90 -32.00
N PRO A 59 -13.52 4.13 -31.39
CA PRO A 59 -14.91 4.05 -31.87
C PRO A 59 -15.92 5.04 -31.27
N CYS A 60 -15.53 6.01 -30.43
CA CYS A 60 -16.49 6.73 -29.57
C CYS A 60 -17.60 7.49 -30.32
N ASP A 61 -17.30 8.00 -31.51
CA ASP A 61 -18.20 8.75 -32.39
C ASP A 61 -18.99 7.85 -33.35
N CYS A 62 -18.50 6.65 -33.64
CA CYS A 62 -19.04 5.79 -34.67
C CYS A 62 -19.79 4.55 -34.16
N VAL A 63 -20.01 4.40 -32.85
CA VAL A 63 -20.72 3.24 -32.27
C VAL A 63 -21.94 3.63 -31.45
N THR A 64 -22.88 2.69 -31.32
CA THR A 64 -24.05 2.86 -30.45
C THR A 64 -23.69 2.70 -28.97
N PRO A 65 -24.52 3.19 -28.02
CA PRO A 65 -24.36 2.88 -26.60
C PRO A 65 -24.31 1.38 -26.29
N VAL A 66 -25.06 0.56 -27.04
CA VAL A 66 -25.01 -0.90 -26.90
C VAL A 66 -23.66 -1.45 -27.36
N GLY A 67 -23.10 -0.94 -28.45
CA GLY A 67 -21.74 -1.27 -28.87
C GLY A 67 -20.70 -0.88 -27.81
N ALA A 68 -20.80 0.34 -27.27
CA ALA A 68 -19.93 0.84 -26.21
C ALA A 68 -19.98 -0.02 -24.94
N PHE A 69 -21.16 -0.52 -24.56
CA PHE A 69 -21.31 -1.47 -23.46
C PHE A 69 -20.46 -2.73 -23.68
N PHE A 70 -20.58 -3.38 -24.83
CA PHE A 70 -19.81 -4.60 -25.11
C PHE A 70 -18.31 -4.35 -25.25
N ILE A 71 -17.91 -3.20 -25.81
CA ILE A 71 -16.51 -2.79 -25.88
C ILE A 71 -15.92 -2.66 -24.48
N GLY A 72 -16.61 -1.95 -23.58
CA GLY A 72 -16.20 -1.80 -22.18
C GLY A 72 -16.18 -3.13 -21.42
N LEU A 73 -17.16 -4.01 -21.65
CA LEU A 73 -17.21 -5.33 -21.02
C LEU A 73 -15.98 -6.17 -21.38
N VAL A 74 -15.65 -6.25 -22.68
CA VAL A 74 -14.45 -6.97 -23.13
C VAL A 74 -13.18 -6.32 -22.57
N ALA A 75 -13.12 -4.99 -22.55
CA ALA A 75 -11.97 -4.25 -22.05
C ALA A 75 -11.67 -4.54 -20.57
N GLY A 76 -12.71 -4.57 -19.73
CA GLY A 76 -12.57 -4.86 -18.29
C GLY A 76 -12.09 -6.29 -17.99
N ILE A 77 -12.44 -7.28 -18.83
CA ILE A 77 -11.89 -8.63 -18.71
C ILE A 77 -10.46 -8.69 -19.25
N LEU A 78 -10.25 -8.08 -20.43
CA LEU A 78 -8.98 -8.12 -21.15
C LEU A 78 -7.84 -7.52 -20.33
N VAL A 79 -8.07 -6.41 -19.63
CA VAL A 79 -7.01 -5.76 -18.82
C VAL A 79 -6.47 -6.68 -17.73
N VAL A 80 -7.34 -7.43 -17.05
CA VAL A 80 -6.93 -8.35 -15.97
C VAL A 80 -6.12 -9.51 -16.52
N LEU A 81 -6.61 -10.14 -17.59
CA LEU A 81 -5.91 -11.26 -18.24
C LEU A 81 -4.59 -10.83 -18.87
N SER A 82 -4.54 -9.62 -19.42
CA SER A 82 -3.34 -9.04 -20.01
C SER A 82 -2.26 -8.76 -18.96
N VAL A 83 -2.62 -8.13 -17.84
CA VAL A 83 -1.66 -7.87 -16.74
C VAL A 83 -1.08 -9.19 -16.24
N GLU A 84 -1.93 -10.19 -15.97
CA GLU A 84 -1.45 -11.51 -15.56
C GLU A 84 -0.53 -12.16 -16.58
N PHE A 85 -0.81 -11.99 -17.88
CA PHE A 85 0.04 -12.51 -18.93
C PHE A 85 1.41 -11.83 -18.93
N PHE A 86 1.48 -10.50 -18.93
CA PHE A 86 2.74 -9.78 -18.98
C PHE A 86 3.58 -10.01 -17.72
N ASP A 87 2.98 -9.93 -16.53
CA ASP A 87 3.68 -10.07 -15.27
C ASP A 87 4.09 -11.53 -15.00
N ASN A 88 3.15 -12.47 -15.15
CA ASN A 88 3.38 -13.85 -14.71
C ASN A 88 3.98 -14.74 -15.79
N LYS A 89 3.68 -14.51 -17.07
CA LYS A 89 4.12 -15.37 -18.19
C LYS A 89 5.24 -14.72 -18.98
N ALA A 90 5.07 -13.50 -19.46
CA ALA A 90 6.08 -12.81 -20.26
C ALA A 90 7.26 -12.28 -19.41
N LYS A 91 7.08 -12.18 -18.08
CA LYS A 91 8.06 -11.62 -17.14
C LYS A 91 8.51 -10.22 -17.55
N ILE A 92 7.56 -9.43 -18.05
CA ILE A 92 7.75 -8.03 -18.39
C ILE A 92 7.29 -7.23 -17.18
N ASP A 93 8.22 -6.46 -16.61
CA ASP A 93 7.97 -5.59 -15.47
C ASP A 93 7.30 -4.29 -15.94
N ASP A 94 5.96 -4.31 -16.01
CA ASP A 94 5.12 -3.16 -16.36
C ASP A 94 4.45 -2.61 -15.08
N PRO A 95 5.13 -1.72 -14.34
CA PRO A 95 4.76 -1.39 -12.96
C PRO A 95 3.33 -0.84 -12.82
N VAL A 96 2.90 -0.05 -13.80
CA VAL A 96 1.58 0.60 -13.82
C VAL A 96 0.54 -0.12 -14.69
N GLY A 97 0.92 -1.20 -15.38
CA GLY A 97 0.05 -1.92 -16.30
C GLY A 97 -0.24 -1.15 -17.60
N ALA A 98 0.67 -0.26 -18.03
CA ALA A 98 0.48 0.58 -19.21
C ALA A 98 0.32 -0.23 -20.49
N VAL A 99 1.04 -1.34 -20.64
CA VAL A 99 0.92 -2.23 -21.80
C VAL A 99 -0.48 -2.86 -21.83
N SER A 100 -1.00 -3.27 -20.69
CA SER A 100 -2.33 -3.89 -20.62
C SER A 100 -3.47 -2.88 -20.80
N VAL A 101 -3.36 -1.71 -20.16
CA VAL A 101 -4.38 -0.65 -20.23
C VAL A 101 -4.36 0.06 -21.58
N HIS A 102 -3.19 0.39 -22.13
CA HIS A 102 -3.10 1.22 -23.34
C HIS A 102 -2.87 0.39 -24.60
N MET A 103 -1.88 -0.50 -24.61
CA MET A 103 -1.57 -1.27 -25.82
C MET A 103 -2.67 -2.30 -26.12
N MET A 104 -2.95 -3.22 -25.19
CA MET A 104 -3.92 -4.30 -25.46
C MET A 104 -5.35 -3.78 -25.65
N ASN A 105 -5.81 -2.88 -24.79
CA ASN A 105 -7.15 -2.30 -24.94
C ASN A 105 -7.24 -1.27 -26.07
N GLY A 106 -6.15 -0.59 -26.42
CA GLY A 106 -6.12 0.27 -27.61
C GLY A 106 -6.21 -0.53 -28.91
N MET A 107 -5.55 -1.69 -28.97
CA MET A 107 -5.70 -2.63 -30.08
C MET A 107 -7.13 -3.18 -30.16
N TRP A 108 -7.70 -3.60 -29.02
CA TRP A 108 -9.10 -4.02 -28.94
C TRP A 108 -10.05 -2.93 -29.44
N GLY A 109 -9.90 -1.70 -28.96
CA GLY A 109 -10.73 -0.57 -29.37
C GLY A 109 -10.65 -0.26 -30.86
N THR A 110 -9.44 -0.28 -31.42
CA THR A 110 -9.22 -0.07 -32.86
C THR A 110 -9.90 -1.16 -33.68
N LEU A 111 -9.76 -2.43 -33.28
CA LEU A 111 -10.46 -3.54 -33.93
C LEU A 111 -11.98 -3.44 -33.76
N ALA A 112 -12.45 -2.94 -32.61
CA ALA A 112 -13.86 -2.75 -32.33
C ALA A 112 -14.54 -1.75 -33.29
N VAL A 113 -13.80 -0.77 -33.84
CA VAL A 113 -14.31 0.07 -34.94
C VAL A 113 -14.75 -0.81 -36.13
N GLY A 114 -13.91 -1.78 -36.50
CA GLY A 114 -14.20 -2.71 -37.59
C GLY A 114 -15.36 -3.67 -37.33
N LEU A 115 -15.77 -3.83 -36.06
CA LEU A 115 -16.87 -4.68 -35.66
C LEU A 115 -18.17 -3.89 -35.49
N PHE A 116 -18.11 -2.80 -34.73
CA PHE A 116 -19.27 -2.08 -34.19
C PHE A 116 -19.57 -0.74 -34.87
N SER A 117 -18.76 -0.29 -35.84
CA SER A 117 -19.06 0.99 -36.51
C SER A 117 -20.43 0.94 -37.20
N THR A 118 -21.24 1.98 -37.00
CA THR A 118 -22.58 2.12 -37.59
C THR A 118 -22.57 2.80 -38.95
N GLY A 119 -21.41 3.26 -39.44
CA GLY A 119 -21.36 4.14 -40.62
C GLY A 119 -21.33 5.64 -40.28
N ALA A 120 -21.38 6.00 -38.99
CA ALA A 120 -21.41 7.39 -38.55
C ALA A 120 -20.05 8.09 -38.72
N ASP A 121 -20.09 9.42 -38.81
CA ASP A 121 -18.94 10.32 -38.99
C ASP A 121 -18.00 9.94 -40.14
N GLY A 122 -18.55 9.39 -41.23
CA GLY A 122 -17.77 8.99 -42.41
C GLY A 122 -16.93 7.72 -42.21
N VAL A 123 -17.02 7.06 -41.06
CA VAL A 123 -16.38 5.77 -40.80
C VAL A 123 -17.16 4.66 -41.52
N PRO A 124 -16.52 3.78 -42.32
CA PRO A 124 -17.23 2.66 -42.94
C PRO A 124 -17.91 1.73 -41.94
N VAL A 125 -19.07 1.20 -42.35
CA VAL A 125 -19.89 0.28 -41.54
C VAL A 125 -19.08 -0.95 -41.12
N GLY A 126 -19.22 -1.35 -39.85
CA GLY A 126 -18.55 -2.50 -39.27
C GLY A 126 -19.20 -3.83 -39.63
N LEU A 127 -18.51 -4.92 -39.31
CA LEU A 127 -18.92 -6.29 -39.62
C LEU A 127 -20.31 -6.65 -39.07
N PHE A 128 -20.62 -6.25 -37.82
CA PHE A 128 -21.90 -6.59 -37.18
C PHE A 128 -23.09 -5.81 -37.74
N TYR A 129 -22.84 -4.76 -38.50
CA TYR A 129 -23.85 -3.96 -39.18
C TYR A 129 -23.90 -4.25 -40.70
N GLY A 130 -23.24 -5.31 -41.17
CA GLY A 130 -23.29 -5.76 -42.55
C GLY A 130 -22.25 -5.14 -43.49
N GLY A 131 -21.28 -4.38 -42.98
CA GLY A 131 -20.22 -3.74 -43.79
C GLY A 131 -19.12 -4.70 -44.30
N GLY A 132 -19.20 -5.99 -43.95
CA GLY A 132 -18.23 -7.00 -44.35
C GLY A 132 -16.88 -6.89 -43.63
N PHE A 133 -15.87 -7.61 -44.11
CA PHE A 133 -14.55 -7.71 -43.46
C PHE A 133 -13.58 -6.57 -43.82
N ALA A 134 -13.93 -5.71 -44.78
CA ALA A 134 -13.03 -4.66 -45.26
C ALA A 134 -12.61 -3.70 -44.15
N GLN A 135 -13.58 -3.17 -43.39
CA GLN A 135 -13.27 -2.23 -42.31
C GLN A 135 -12.45 -2.89 -41.19
N LEU A 136 -12.81 -4.11 -40.77
CA LEU A 136 -12.03 -4.86 -39.79
C LEU A 136 -10.59 -5.12 -40.28
N GLY A 137 -10.41 -5.45 -41.55
CA GLY A 137 -9.09 -5.64 -42.17
C GLY A 137 -8.25 -4.36 -42.17
N VAL A 138 -8.86 -3.20 -42.49
CA VAL A 138 -8.19 -1.89 -42.43
C VAL A 138 -7.75 -1.56 -41.00
N GLN A 139 -8.62 -1.78 -40.01
CA GLN A 139 -8.28 -1.53 -38.61
C GLN A 139 -7.19 -2.47 -38.09
N ALA A 140 -7.24 -3.75 -38.45
CA ALA A 140 -6.20 -4.72 -38.10
C ALA A 140 -4.85 -4.35 -38.73
N LEU A 141 -4.85 -3.92 -40.00
CA LEU A 141 -3.64 -3.41 -40.65
C LEU A 141 -3.11 -2.17 -39.93
N GLY A 142 -3.99 -1.23 -39.54
CA GLY A 142 -3.63 -0.06 -38.76
C GLY A 142 -2.93 -0.41 -37.44
N VAL A 143 -3.48 -1.37 -36.69
CA VAL A 143 -2.87 -1.88 -35.45
C VAL A 143 -1.46 -2.42 -35.72
N VAL A 144 -1.27 -3.26 -36.74
CA VAL A 144 0.04 -3.84 -37.07
C VAL A 144 1.03 -2.75 -37.49
N CYS A 145 0.61 -1.80 -38.33
CA CYS A 145 1.45 -0.70 -38.78
C CYS A 145 1.92 0.17 -37.62
N ILE A 146 1.01 0.57 -36.72
CA ILE A 146 1.35 1.39 -35.55
C ILE A 146 2.23 0.61 -34.56
N ALA A 147 1.94 -0.67 -34.33
CA ALA A 147 2.76 -1.51 -33.47
C ALA A 147 4.19 -1.63 -34.02
N ALA A 148 4.34 -1.94 -35.31
CA ALA A 148 5.65 -2.04 -35.95
C ALA A 148 6.41 -0.71 -35.91
N TYR A 149 5.76 0.39 -36.29
CA TYR A 149 6.36 1.72 -36.25
C TYR A 149 6.81 2.10 -34.83
N THR A 150 5.94 1.94 -33.84
CA THR A 150 6.23 2.33 -32.45
C THR A 150 7.33 1.45 -31.86
N LEU A 151 7.30 0.14 -32.06
CA LEU A 151 8.36 -0.76 -31.59
C LEU A 151 9.71 -0.40 -32.20
N ILE A 152 9.78 -0.19 -33.51
CA ILE A 152 11.05 0.13 -34.19
C ILE A 152 11.58 1.48 -33.72
N THR A 153 10.74 2.52 -33.75
CA THR A 153 11.16 3.88 -33.41
C THR A 153 11.53 4.01 -31.94
N MET A 154 10.70 3.52 -31.02
CA MET A 154 10.99 3.61 -29.58
C MET A 154 12.15 2.72 -29.17
N PHE A 155 12.34 1.56 -29.80
CA PHE A 155 13.54 0.75 -29.57
C PHE A 155 14.81 1.52 -29.95
N ILE A 156 14.83 2.18 -31.11
CA ILE A 156 15.97 2.99 -31.54
C ILE A 156 16.19 4.14 -30.56
N VAL A 157 15.15 4.91 -30.23
CA VAL A 157 15.24 6.06 -29.32
C VAL A 157 15.77 5.64 -27.95
N PHE A 158 15.15 4.65 -27.32
CA PHE A 158 15.58 4.20 -25.99
C PHE A 158 16.97 3.56 -26.03
N LYS A 159 17.35 2.84 -27.09
CA LYS A 159 18.72 2.31 -27.21
C LYS A 159 19.77 3.39 -27.42
N VAL A 160 19.44 4.47 -28.10
CA VAL A 160 20.35 5.62 -28.21
C VAL A 160 20.51 6.28 -26.85
N ILE A 161 19.42 6.55 -26.13
CA ILE A 161 19.47 7.16 -24.78
C ILE A 161 20.26 6.29 -23.81
N ASP A 162 19.99 4.98 -23.79
CA ASP A 162 20.66 4.00 -22.94
C ASP A 162 22.18 3.98 -23.17
N LYS A 163 22.63 4.19 -24.42
CA LYS A 163 24.06 4.22 -24.75
C LYS A 163 24.75 5.57 -24.54
N THR A 164 24.00 6.68 -24.55
CA THR A 164 24.61 8.02 -24.45
C THR A 164 24.58 8.56 -23.04
N ILE A 165 23.40 8.56 -22.40
CA ILE A 165 23.17 9.16 -21.07
C ILE A 165 22.89 8.07 -20.03
N GLY A 166 22.33 6.93 -20.46
CA GLY A 166 21.81 5.90 -19.57
C GLY A 166 20.35 6.15 -19.24
N LEU A 167 19.51 5.11 -19.33
CA LEU A 167 18.07 5.22 -19.08
C LEU A 167 17.67 4.83 -17.64
N ARG A 168 18.37 3.85 -17.05
CA ARG A 168 18.08 3.32 -15.72
C ARG A 168 19.14 3.78 -14.73
N VAL A 169 18.71 4.14 -13.53
CA VAL A 169 19.62 4.49 -12.42
C VAL A 169 20.43 3.26 -11.96
N PRO A 170 21.60 3.45 -11.32
CA PRO A 170 22.35 2.37 -10.69
C PRO A 170 21.53 1.62 -9.63
N ALA A 171 21.75 0.31 -9.49
CA ALA A 171 21.01 -0.54 -8.55
C ALA A 171 21.02 -0.03 -7.09
N LYS A 172 22.11 0.59 -6.66
CA LYS A 172 22.19 1.20 -5.32
C LYS A 172 21.17 2.34 -5.16
N ILE A 173 21.09 3.24 -6.15
CA ILE A 173 20.13 4.36 -6.16
C ILE A 173 18.71 3.83 -6.28
N GLU A 174 18.49 2.79 -7.08
CA GLU A 174 17.19 2.13 -7.19
C GLU A 174 16.71 1.56 -5.84
N ILE A 175 17.60 0.93 -5.07
CA ILE A 175 17.29 0.38 -3.74
C ILE A 175 17.07 1.49 -2.71
N GLU A 176 17.86 2.56 -2.75
CA GLU A 176 17.74 3.70 -1.83
C GLU A 176 16.52 4.59 -2.14
N GLY A 177 16.00 4.53 -3.37
CA GLY A 177 14.83 5.26 -3.84
C GLY A 177 15.19 6.56 -4.60
N LEU A 178 14.45 6.84 -5.68
CA LEU A 178 14.72 8.00 -6.54
C LEU A 178 14.36 9.34 -5.86
N ASP A 179 13.45 9.35 -4.89
CA ASP A 179 13.07 10.58 -4.16
C ASP A 179 14.29 11.32 -3.59
N ILE A 180 15.23 10.57 -2.99
CA ILE A 180 16.43 11.13 -2.36
C ILE A 180 17.42 11.60 -3.41
N HIS A 181 17.68 10.77 -4.42
CA HIS A 181 18.80 10.96 -5.36
C HIS A 181 18.45 11.87 -6.54
N GLU A 182 17.20 11.86 -7.02
CA GLU A 182 16.76 12.64 -8.18
C GLU A 182 15.98 13.90 -7.76
N HIS A 183 15.30 13.87 -6.60
CA HIS A 183 14.44 14.97 -6.16
C HIS A 183 14.92 15.69 -4.89
N GLY A 184 15.98 15.20 -4.23
CA GLY A 184 16.51 15.82 -3.01
C GLY A 184 15.53 15.78 -1.83
N LEU A 185 14.56 14.87 -1.88
CA LEU A 185 13.55 14.69 -0.85
C LEU A 185 13.86 13.42 -0.07
N THR A 186 13.94 13.53 1.26
CA THR A 186 14.09 12.34 2.13
C THR A 186 12.93 11.35 1.97
N SER A 187 11.76 11.86 1.59
CA SER A 187 10.54 11.10 1.31
C SER A 187 9.54 12.02 0.59
N ALA A 188 8.80 11.50 -0.39
CA ALA A 188 7.63 12.19 -0.97
C ALA A 188 6.47 12.39 0.04
N TYR A 189 6.50 11.69 1.18
CA TYR A 189 5.51 11.79 2.25
C TYR A 189 6.01 12.61 3.43
N SER A 190 5.17 13.50 3.96
CA SER A 190 5.45 14.28 5.17
C SER A 190 5.39 13.39 6.42
N GLY A 191 6.55 13.01 6.98
CA GLY A 191 6.66 12.21 8.20
C GLY A 191 7.94 11.39 8.26
N PHE A 192 8.04 10.48 9.24
CA PHE A 192 9.02 9.39 9.16
C PHE A 192 8.73 8.58 7.89
N SER A 193 9.75 8.15 7.17
CA SER A 193 9.60 7.17 6.08
C SER A 193 9.08 5.88 6.70
N ILE A 194 7.75 5.77 6.78
CA ILE A 194 7.04 4.55 7.06
C ILE A 194 7.03 3.85 5.72
N THR A 195 7.91 2.87 5.54
CA THR A 195 7.79 1.94 4.42
C THR A 195 6.39 1.35 4.51
N ASP A 196 5.55 1.79 3.59
CA ASP A 196 4.15 1.43 3.56
C ASP A 196 4.08 0.00 2.99
N VAL A 197 4.08 -0.97 3.89
CA VAL A 197 3.56 -2.32 3.59
C VAL A 197 2.04 -2.19 3.70
N THR A 198 1.47 -1.45 2.75
CA THR A 198 0.09 -0.99 2.78
C THR A 198 -0.88 -2.16 2.71
N ASP A 199 -1.95 -2.06 3.50
CA ASP A 199 -3.18 -2.90 3.51
C ASP A 199 -3.25 -4.14 4.40
N MET A 200 -2.42 -4.27 5.43
CA MET A 200 -2.68 -5.25 6.50
C MET A 200 -3.82 -4.80 7.43
N THR A 201 -5.07 -4.87 6.95
CA THR A 201 -6.25 -4.82 7.83
C THR A 201 -6.34 -6.15 8.58
N VAL A 202 -6.01 -6.11 9.87
CA VAL A 202 -6.24 -7.26 10.75
C VAL A 202 -7.71 -7.26 11.12
N GLU A 203 -8.52 -8.11 10.49
CA GLU A 203 -9.84 -8.43 11.04
C GLU A 203 -9.64 -9.15 12.39
N ALA A 204 -10.24 -8.62 13.44
CA ALA A 204 -10.31 -9.29 14.73
C ALA A 204 -11.12 -10.58 14.52
N ASN A 205 -10.47 -11.74 14.66
CA ASN A 205 -11.16 -13.03 14.62
C ASN A 205 -11.67 -13.39 16.03
N GLU A 206 -12.62 -14.32 16.10
CA GLU A 206 -13.23 -14.80 17.35
C GLU A 206 -12.23 -15.33 18.41
N ASN A 207 -10.97 -15.57 18.03
CA ASN A 207 -9.89 -16.01 18.93
C ASN A 207 -8.98 -14.87 19.41
N THR A 208 -9.26 -13.61 19.06
CA THR A 208 -8.42 -12.44 19.36
C THR A 208 -9.13 -11.36 20.17
N ASP A 209 -10.41 -11.53 20.49
CA ASP A 209 -11.24 -10.59 21.24
C ASP A 209 -11.43 -11.06 22.70
N LEU A 210 -10.91 -10.29 23.65
CA LEU A 210 -11.09 -10.54 25.08
C LEU A 210 -12.36 -9.86 25.65
N GLY A 211 -13.15 -9.17 24.83
CA GLY A 211 -14.54 -8.79 25.09
C GLY A 211 -14.79 -7.37 25.63
N GLU A 212 -13.88 -6.77 26.41
CA GLU A 212 -14.06 -5.41 26.97
C GLU A 212 -12.91 -4.47 26.54
N PRO A 213 -13.19 -3.46 25.68
CA PRO A 213 -12.17 -2.54 25.18
C PRO A 213 -11.78 -1.44 26.18
N ASP A 214 -12.58 -1.14 27.20
CA ASP A 214 -12.24 -0.16 28.23
C ASP A 214 -11.44 -0.80 29.38
N TYR A 215 -10.17 -0.41 29.52
CA TYR A 215 -9.28 -0.90 30.58
C TYR A 215 -9.86 -0.73 32.00
N MET A 216 -10.61 0.34 32.25
CA MET A 216 -11.15 0.62 33.59
C MET A 216 -12.32 -0.32 33.92
N ASN A 217 -13.04 -0.80 32.91
CA ASN A 217 -14.20 -1.69 33.05
C ASN A 217 -13.85 -3.17 32.85
N ALA A 218 -12.65 -3.48 32.35
CA ALA A 218 -12.17 -4.85 32.19
C ALA A 218 -12.01 -5.57 33.55
N SER A 219 -12.35 -6.86 33.59
CA SER A 219 -12.16 -7.71 34.77
C SER A 219 -10.67 -7.98 35.07
N GLU A 220 -10.34 -8.33 36.30
CA GLU A 220 -8.95 -8.65 36.69
C GLU A 220 -8.36 -9.83 35.92
N THR A 221 -9.19 -10.78 35.48
CA THR A 221 -8.79 -11.89 34.60
C THR A 221 -8.49 -11.43 33.18
N GLN A 222 -9.23 -10.46 32.64
CA GLN A 222 -8.94 -9.85 31.33
C GLN A 222 -7.67 -8.99 31.37
N LYS A 223 -7.47 -8.21 32.45
CA LYS A 223 -6.24 -7.42 32.68
C LYS A 223 -4.99 -8.30 32.86
N SER A 224 -5.14 -9.49 33.44
CA SER A 224 -4.04 -10.43 33.72
C SER A 224 -3.80 -11.47 32.62
N ALA A 225 -4.59 -11.44 31.53
CA ALA A 225 -4.33 -12.23 30.32
C ALA A 225 -3.08 -11.73 29.56
N ALA A 226 -2.61 -10.51 29.85
CA ALA A 226 -1.29 -10.04 29.46
C ALA A 226 -0.20 -10.86 30.17
N VAL A 227 0.88 -11.20 29.46
CA VAL A 227 2.00 -12.02 29.94
C VAL A 227 2.36 -11.64 31.38
N LYS A 228 2.14 -12.58 32.32
CA LYS A 228 2.60 -12.43 33.70
C LYS A 228 4.08 -12.10 33.67
N VAL A 229 4.46 -10.97 34.27
CA VAL A 229 5.86 -10.74 34.62
C VAL A 229 6.24 -11.92 35.50
N VAL A 230 7.08 -12.81 34.98
CA VAL A 230 7.66 -13.86 35.80
C VAL A 230 8.67 -13.13 36.68
N GLU A 231 8.23 -12.74 37.86
CA GLU A 231 9.17 -12.51 38.95
C GLU A 231 9.91 -13.84 39.17
N ALA A 232 11.23 -13.75 39.25
CA ALA A 232 12.06 -14.91 39.55
C ALA A 232 11.52 -15.61 40.82
N PRO A 233 11.59 -16.95 40.92
CA PRO A 233 10.80 -17.73 41.86
C PRO A 233 10.84 -17.22 43.30
N GLU A 234 9.67 -17.16 43.94
CA GLU A 234 9.53 -16.93 45.38
C GLU A 234 10.29 -18.02 46.15
N GLY A 235 11.39 -17.61 46.75
CA GLY A 235 12.46 -18.46 47.26
C GLY A 235 13.80 -17.71 47.32
N THR A 236 13.92 -16.63 46.54
CA THR A 236 14.91 -15.57 46.74
C THR A 236 14.21 -14.25 47.08
N ALA A 237 13.32 -14.28 48.06
CA ALA A 237 12.68 -13.09 48.62
C ALA A 237 13.68 -12.35 49.51
N THR A 238 14.50 -11.51 48.89
CA THR A 238 15.11 -10.26 49.39
C THR A 238 16.22 -9.87 48.41
N ALA A 239 15.84 -9.52 47.18
CA ALA A 239 16.58 -8.47 46.51
C ALA A 239 16.09 -7.12 47.08
N THR A 240 16.42 -6.88 48.35
CA THR A 240 16.96 -5.56 48.69
C THR A 240 18.14 -5.30 47.75
N SER A 241 18.70 -4.11 47.75
CA SER A 241 19.91 -3.70 47.03
C SER A 241 21.20 -4.54 47.30
N ALA A 242 21.10 -5.85 47.53
CA ALA A 242 22.09 -6.76 48.08
C ALA A 242 22.43 -7.97 47.18
N SER A 243 21.67 -8.30 46.11
CA SER A 243 21.99 -9.42 45.20
C SER A 243 22.58 -9.00 43.84
N VAL A 244 22.57 -7.70 43.56
CA VAL A 244 23.27 -7.09 42.42
C VAL A 244 24.58 -6.53 42.97
N PRO A 245 25.76 -6.88 42.43
CA PRO A 245 27.01 -6.29 42.91
C PRO A 245 26.87 -4.77 42.87
N ALA A 246 27.28 -4.08 43.95
CA ALA A 246 27.15 -2.62 44.11
C ALA A 246 27.41 -1.76 42.85
N PRO A 247 28.35 -2.08 41.93
CA PRO A 247 28.53 -1.30 40.69
C PRO A 247 27.39 -1.37 39.66
N TYR A 248 26.37 -2.20 39.85
CA TYR A 248 25.27 -2.40 38.88
C TYR A 248 23.90 -1.95 39.40
N ILE A 249 23.80 -1.38 40.60
CA ILE A 249 22.54 -0.82 41.12
C ILE A 249 22.46 0.63 40.67
N THR A 250 21.50 0.94 39.82
CA THR A 250 21.23 2.32 39.39
C THR A 250 19.75 2.62 39.50
N ASP A 251 19.42 3.88 39.74
CA ASP A 251 18.05 4.39 39.72
C ASP A 251 17.61 4.77 38.31
N MET A 252 18.25 4.22 37.26
CA MET A 252 17.93 4.51 35.86
C MET A 252 17.48 3.26 35.14
N HIS A 253 16.34 3.35 34.47
CA HIS A 253 15.74 2.22 33.77
C HIS A 253 15.38 2.60 32.34
N LYS A 254 15.69 1.71 31.40
CA LYS A 254 15.21 1.78 30.02
C LYS A 254 13.95 0.94 29.90
N VAL A 255 12.84 1.58 29.53
CA VAL A 255 11.57 0.91 29.24
C VAL A 255 11.41 0.87 27.72
N SER A 256 11.42 -0.34 27.15
CA SER A 256 11.22 -0.59 25.71
C SER A 256 9.83 -1.14 25.47
N ILE A 257 8.99 -0.37 24.80
CA ILE A 257 7.58 -0.64 24.54
C ILE A 257 7.42 -0.93 23.06
N ILE A 258 6.96 -2.13 22.70
CA ILE A 258 6.62 -2.50 21.33
C ILE A 258 5.11 -2.49 21.21
N CYS A 259 4.54 -1.67 20.34
CA CYS A 259 3.09 -1.50 20.16
C CYS A 259 2.70 -1.37 18.68
N ARG A 260 1.39 -1.28 18.42
CA ARG A 260 0.85 -0.98 17.09
C ARG A 260 1.17 0.46 16.68
N LEU A 261 1.32 0.67 15.37
CA LEU A 261 1.57 1.99 14.78
C LEU A 261 0.45 2.98 15.12
N SER A 262 -0.81 2.55 15.01
CA SER A 262 -1.98 3.39 15.31
C SER A 262 -2.09 3.83 16.78
N SER A 263 -1.50 3.07 17.71
CA SER A 263 -1.52 3.38 19.14
C SER A 263 -0.39 4.32 19.57
N PHE A 264 0.56 4.64 18.68
CA PHE A 264 1.74 5.43 19.02
C PHE A 264 1.38 6.84 19.50
N ASP A 265 0.47 7.54 18.83
CA ASP A 265 0.09 8.90 19.24
C ASP A 265 -0.65 8.95 20.58
N ALA A 266 -1.37 7.87 20.92
CA ALA A 266 -2.00 7.74 22.24
C ALA A 266 -0.93 7.52 23.32
N LEU A 267 0.01 6.59 23.09
CA LEU A 267 1.12 6.31 23.99
C LEU A 267 2.02 7.54 24.19
N LYS A 268 2.41 8.22 23.11
CA LYS A 268 3.25 9.42 23.14
C LYS A 268 2.63 10.51 24.01
N ARG A 269 1.34 10.81 23.81
CA ARG A 269 0.63 11.80 24.63
C ARG A 269 0.58 11.39 26.09
N ALA A 270 0.27 10.13 26.38
CA ALA A 270 0.20 9.63 27.75
C ALA A 270 1.54 9.70 28.49
N LEU A 271 2.64 9.32 27.83
CA LEU A 271 3.99 9.42 28.38
C LEU A 271 4.44 10.88 28.58
N ASN A 272 4.10 11.77 27.66
CA ASN A 272 4.37 13.20 27.81
C ASN A 272 3.60 13.79 29.01
N THR A 273 2.32 13.42 29.20
CA THR A 273 1.53 13.84 30.37
C THR A 273 2.11 13.31 31.68
N LEU A 274 2.72 12.13 31.66
CA LEU A 274 3.43 11.57 32.82
C LEU A 274 4.75 12.33 33.14
N GLY A 275 5.26 13.13 32.20
CA GLY A 275 6.50 13.89 32.33
C GLY A 275 7.73 13.20 31.72
N VAL A 276 7.54 12.20 30.85
CA VAL A 276 8.64 11.62 30.07
C VAL A 276 8.96 12.57 28.91
N THR A 277 10.09 13.27 28.99
CA THR A 277 10.49 14.29 27.99
C THR A 277 11.27 13.70 26.82
N GLY A 278 12.08 12.67 27.07
CA GLY A 278 12.90 12.00 26.07
C GLY A 278 12.36 10.63 25.68
N MET A 279 12.12 10.41 24.38
CA MET A 279 11.80 9.09 23.83
C MET A 279 12.51 8.85 22.50
N THR A 280 13.00 7.63 22.30
CA THR A 280 13.53 7.14 21.02
C THR A 280 12.50 6.23 20.38
N VAL A 281 12.21 6.42 19.10
CA VAL A 281 11.17 5.65 18.39
C VAL A 281 11.81 4.97 17.19
N THR A 282 11.61 3.66 17.05
CA THR A 282 12.13 2.84 15.95
C THR A 282 11.00 1.99 15.37
N GLN A 283 10.84 1.97 14.05
CA GLN A 283 9.91 1.04 13.40
C GLN A 283 10.52 -0.36 13.38
N VAL A 284 9.73 -1.36 13.77
CA VAL A 284 10.16 -2.76 13.84
C VAL A 284 9.15 -3.67 13.19
N MET A 285 9.61 -4.72 12.53
CA MET A 285 8.77 -5.77 11.98
C MET A 285 8.73 -6.93 12.96
N GLY A 286 7.55 -7.47 13.26
CA GLY A 286 7.41 -8.56 14.24
C GLY A 286 6.43 -9.63 13.79
N SER A 287 6.80 -10.90 14.00
CA SER A 287 5.90 -12.04 13.86
C SER A 287 5.44 -12.51 15.24
N GLY A 288 4.16 -12.86 15.39
CA GLY A 288 3.58 -13.43 16.62
C GLY A 288 2.87 -14.74 16.33
N LEU A 289 2.03 -15.22 17.26
CA LEU A 289 1.09 -16.34 16.99
C LEU A 289 0.06 -16.00 15.90
N GLN A 290 -0.12 -14.72 15.60
CA GLN A 290 -0.82 -14.23 14.43
C GLN A 290 -0.03 -14.62 13.18
N ARG A 291 -0.44 -15.71 12.53
CA ARG A 291 -0.08 -15.94 11.12
C ARG A 291 -0.68 -14.78 10.33
N GLY A 292 0.15 -14.05 9.59
CA GLY A 292 -0.35 -13.04 8.64
C GLY A 292 -1.38 -13.69 7.73
N SER A 293 -2.47 -13.00 7.43
CA SER A 293 -3.37 -13.41 6.36
C SER A 293 -2.56 -13.47 5.07
N GLN A 294 -2.73 -14.55 4.30
CA GLN A 294 -2.23 -14.57 2.93
C GLN A 294 -3.02 -13.55 2.12
N GLU A 295 -2.43 -12.40 1.84
CA GLU A 295 -3.03 -11.41 0.94
C GLU A 295 -2.50 -11.61 -0.47
N LYS A 296 -3.41 -11.54 -1.43
CA LYS A 296 -3.06 -11.57 -2.84
C LYS A 296 -3.05 -10.15 -3.37
N TYR A 297 -1.87 -9.65 -3.73
CA TYR A 297 -1.74 -8.42 -4.50
C TYR A 297 -1.54 -8.80 -5.98
N ARG A 298 -2.44 -8.35 -6.86
CA ARG A 298 -2.40 -8.66 -8.30
C ARG A 298 -2.28 -10.16 -8.62
N GLY A 299 -2.97 -11.01 -7.84
CA GLY A 299 -2.96 -12.47 -8.02
C GLY A 299 -1.70 -13.18 -7.50
N VAL A 300 -0.70 -12.45 -6.99
CA VAL A 300 0.48 -13.02 -6.33
C VAL A 300 0.25 -13.06 -4.83
N THR A 301 0.42 -14.22 -4.22
CA THR A 301 0.32 -14.40 -2.76
C THR A 301 1.56 -13.77 -2.10
N VAL A 302 1.35 -12.70 -1.36
CA VAL A 302 2.39 -12.08 -0.53
C VAL A 302 2.31 -12.73 0.85
N ASP A 303 3.33 -13.50 1.22
CA ASP A 303 3.43 -14.12 2.54
C ASP A 303 3.99 -13.10 3.54
N SER A 304 3.13 -12.27 4.13
CA SER A 304 3.55 -11.30 5.15
C SER A 304 3.56 -11.95 6.54
N THR A 305 4.59 -12.76 6.81
CA THR A 305 4.82 -13.32 8.16
C THR A 305 5.20 -12.26 9.21
N LEU A 306 5.46 -11.02 8.79
CA LEU A 306 5.92 -9.92 9.62
C LEU A 306 4.94 -8.75 9.56
N ILE A 307 4.45 -8.32 10.73
CA ILE A 307 3.53 -7.19 10.89
C ILE A 307 4.33 -5.95 11.33
N PRO A 308 4.11 -4.77 10.70
CA PRO A 308 4.70 -3.51 11.14
C PRO A 308 4.29 -3.11 12.56
N LYS A 309 5.27 -2.73 13.38
CA LYS A 309 5.10 -2.27 14.76
C LYS A 309 6.01 -1.08 15.03
N ILE A 310 5.75 -0.38 16.13
CA ILE A 310 6.65 0.65 16.66
C ILE A 310 7.29 0.13 17.94
N LYS A 311 8.59 0.38 18.10
CA LYS A 311 9.32 0.27 19.36
C LYS A 311 9.61 1.69 19.88
N VAL A 312 9.08 2.01 21.06
CA VAL A 312 9.36 3.23 21.82
C VAL A 312 10.31 2.87 22.97
N GLU A 313 11.44 3.54 23.08
CA GLU A 313 12.39 3.39 24.16
C GLU A 313 12.48 4.69 24.96
N VAL A 314 12.25 4.60 26.26
CA VAL A 314 12.36 5.72 27.19
C VAL A 314 13.33 5.38 28.30
N ILE A 315 14.13 6.35 28.73
CA ILE A 315 15.02 6.21 29.88
C ILE A 315 14.45 7.07 31.01
N VAL A 316 14.12 6.45 32.14
CA VAL A 316 13.52 7.10 33.30
C VAL A 316 14.38 6.93 34.55
N SER A 317 14.35 7.93 35.42
CA SER A 317 14.98 7.86 36.75
C SER A 317 14.06 8.37 37.86
N LYS A 318 13.61 9.64 37.79
CA LYS A 318 12.65 10.17 38.78
C LYS A 318 11.29 9.48 38.75
N ILE A 319 10.85 9.14 37.54
CA ILE A 319 9.54 8.56 37.32
C ILE A 319 9.65 7.07 37.63
N PRO A 320 8.88 6.54 38.60
CA PRO A 320 8.85 5.11 38.88
C PRO A 320 8.52 4.33 37.62
N VAL A 321 9.25 3.25 37.37
CA VAL A 321 9.04 2.38 36.20
C VAL A 321 7.60 1.87 36.15
N ASP A 322 7.02 1.56 37.31
CA ASP A 322 5.64 1.07 37.40
C ASP A 322 4.63 2.07 36.85
N HIS A 323 4.81 3.38 37.10
CA HIS A 323 3.93 4.40 36.53
C HIS A 323 4.03 4.46 34.99
N VAL A 324 5.23 4.24 34.44
CA VAL A 324 5.44 4.17 32.98
C VAL A 324 4.72 2.94 32.42
N ILE A 325 4.86 1.80 33.08
CA ILE A 325 4.19 0.54 32.70
C ILE A 325 2.67 0.70 32.74
N GLU A 326 2.12 1.23 33.83
CA GLU A 326 0.68 1.45 33.99
C GLU A 326 0.12 2.41 32.94
N THR A 327 0.83 3.52 32.68
CA THR A 327 0.47 4.50 31.65
C THR A 327 0.49 3.87 30.26
N ALA A 328 1.51 3.08 29.95
CA ALA A 328 1.61 2.35 28.69
C ALA A 328 0.50 1.28 28.56
N LYS A 329 0.23 0.50 29.61
CA LYS A 329 -0.86 -0.48 29.63
C LYS A 329 -2.20 0.18 29.36
N LYS A 330 -2.51 1.27 30.06
CA LYS A 330 -3.79 2.00 29.89
C LYS A 330 -3.96 2.60 28.49
N SER A 331 -2.87 3.09 27.89
CA SER A 331 -2.92 3.71 26.56
C SER A 331 -2.91 2.72 25.40
N LEU A 332 -2.38 1.51 25.61
CA LEU A 332 -2.24 0.50 24.56
C LEU A 332 -3.28 -0.62 24.63
N TYR A 333 -3.94 -0.80 25.78
CA TYR A 333 -4.91 -1.88 25.97
C TYR A 333 -6.16 -1.65 25.12
N THR A 334 -6.51 -2.66 24.34
CA THR A 334 -7.78 -2.72 23.60
C THR A 334 -8.52 -4.03 23.83
N GLY A 335 -7.98 -4.92 24.66
CA GLY A 335 -8.55 -6.26 24.87
C GLY A 335 -8.29 -7.20 23.70
N HIS A 336 -7.39 -6.85 22.76
CA HIS A 336 -7.09 -7.68 21.60
C HIS A 336 -5.64 -8.17 21.57
N ILE A 337 -5.41 -9.33 20.95
CA ILE A 337 -4.05 -9.83 20.71
C ILE A 337 -3.31 -8.82 19.83
N GLY A 338 -2.16 -8.33 20.31
CA GLY A 338 -1.30 -7.40 19.58
C GLY A 338 -1.12 -6.02 20.21
N ASP A 339 -1.73 -5.75 21.37
CA ASP A 339 -1.61 -4.48 22.10
C ASP A 339 -0.16 -4.05 22.38
N GLY A 340 0.72 -5.02 22.67
CA GLY A 340 2.15 -4.77 22.73
C GLY A 340 2.89 -5.62 23.73
N LYS A 341 4.18 -5.30 23.91
CA LYS A 341 5.05 -5.87 24.95
C LYS A 341 5.91 -4.76 25.54
N ILE A 342 6.15 -4.82 26.84
CA ILE A 342 7.00 -3.88 27.57
C ILE A 342 8.18 -4.67 28.15
N PHE A 343 9.39 -4.16 27.95
CA PHE A 343 10.62 -4.71 28.49
C PHE A 343 11.33 -3.65 29.32
N VAL A 344 11.79 -4.02 30.51
CA VAL A 344 12.51 -3.11 31.41
C VAL A 344 13.95 -3.59 31.53
N TYR A 345 14.89 -2.66 31.36
CA TYR A 345 16.32 -2.89 31.49
C TYR A 345 16.92 -1.89 32.46
N ASN A 346 17.89 -2.31 33.26
CA ASN A 346 18.69 -1.41 34.10
C ASN A 346 19.72 -0.66 33.23
N VAL A 347 19.88 0.65 33.44
CA VAL A 347 20.83 1.50 32.71
C VAL A 347 22.00 1.84 33.62
N MET A 348 23.14 1.19 33.39
CA MET A 348 24.31 1.37 34.26
C MET A 348 24.89 2.79 34.25
N ARG A 349 24.87 3.47 33.10
CA ARG A 349 25.48 4.78 32.92
C ARG A 349 24.82 5.53 31.78
N ALA A 350 24.60 6.82 31.96
CA ALA A 350 24.22 7.73 30.89
C ALA A 350 25.25 8.87 30.82
N VAL A 351 25.54 9.39 29.63
CA VAL A 351 26.47 10.51 29.45
C VAL A 351 25.90 11.46 28.39
N LYS A 352 25.72 12.73 28.75
CA LYS A 352 25.28 13.78 27.83
C LYS A 352 26.49 14.33 27.10
N VAL A 353 26.62 13.99 25.83
CA VAL A 353 27.82 14.28 25.01
C VAL A 353 28.21 15.76 25.02
N ARG A 354 27.22 16.67 24.97
CA ARG A 354 27.47 18.12 24.90
C ARG A 354 28.09 18.69 26.18
N THR A 355 27.60 18.28 27.35
CA THR A 355 27.94 18.88 28.64
C THR A 355 28.90 18.01 29.46
N GLY A 356 29.03 16.73 29.11
CA GLY A 356 29.77 15.75 29.92
C GLY A 356 29.03 15.32 31.18
N GLU A 357 27.81 15.80 31.41
CA GLU A 357 26.96 15.38 32.53
C GLU A 357 26.72 13.87 32.46
N GLU A 358 26.65 13.22 33.62
CA GLU A 358 26.47 11.79 33.72
C GLU A 358 25.18 11.40 34.45
N ASN A 359 24.71 10.19 34.16
CA ASN A 359 23.62 9.51 34.82
C ASN A 359 22.35 10.35 34.85
N TYR A 360 21.86 10.65 36.05
CA TYR A 360 20.66 11.42 36.27
C TYR A 360 20.71 12.79 35.56
N ASP A 361 21.81 13.53 35.67
CA ASP A 361 21.94 14.86 35.04
C ASP A 361 22.01 14.76 33.51
N ALA A 362 22.51 13.63 33.00
CA ALA A 362 22.60 13.37 31.57
C ALA A 362 21.23 13.19 30.91
N ILE A 363 20.24 12.67 31.64
CA ILE A 363 18.91 12.32 31.10
C ILE A 363 17.84 13.36 31.43
N GLN A 364 18.13 14.34 32.29
CA GLN A 364 17.22 15.47 32.48
C GLN A 364 17.44 16.47 31.34
N ASP A 365 16.35 16.82 30.67
CA ASP A 365 16.31 18.01 29.83
C ASP A 365 16.27 19.22 30.76
N VAL A 366 17.38 19.96 30.79
CA VAL A 366 17.47 21.26 31.44
C VAL A 366 16.90 22.26 30.44
N GLU A 367 15.66 22.68 30.65
CA GLU A 367 15.22 23.99 30.15
C GLU A 367 15.70 25.10 31.08
#